data_AF-A0A6V7K9M4-F1
#
_entry.id   AF-A0A6V7K9M4-F1
#
_cell.length_a   1.000
_cell.length_b   1.000
_cell.length_c   1.000
_cell.angle_alpha   90.00
_cell.angle_beta   90.00
_cell.angle_gamma   90.00
#
_symmetry.space_group_name_H-M   'P 1'
#
loop_
_entity.id
_entity.type
_entity.pdbx_description
1 polymer ?
#
loop_
_entity_poly.entity_id
_entity_poly.type
_entity_poly.pdbx_seq_one_letter_code
_entity_poly.pdbx_strand_id
1 'polypeptide(L)'
;CWEKTPLAFAQYTESLIENCTEAQKDLCDKELYNVINYCGRSLQFGCKYVHQSMPKMLTTWMDFAEKVHRNRNPSKERVEMVKKMTNIIDAYCTRLPTYIWLTALSQLISRISHPSRVVQEQLIKILVKLIIAHPQYCLWMMACVLNSEKSPATAATTSDSKPISFKDRIWYHKELRSPDIRKTMESFRGLWQKLISFTAYKIESGVSKLKVSTICKDLPVLLRSPEFGPIMMPTTQFFNLSLPTKNSTQANNLSNDNISIVGIEEDVLVMASVQKPKRITLRGSDGRRYIFMCKPADDLRRDF
;
A
#
# COMPACT_ATOMS: atom_id res chain seq x y z
N CYS A 1 -9.76 -25.13 -18.84
CA CYS A 1 -9.22 -23.85 -18.32
C CYS A 1 -10.24 -23.18 -17.38
N TRP A 2 -10.26 -23.59 -16.12
CA TRP A 2 -11.30 -23.23 -15.14
C TRP A 2 -11.30 -21.77 -14.66
N GLU A 3 -10.27 -20.98 -15.00
CA GLU A 3 -10.18 -19.53 -14.72
C GLU A 3 -10.88 -18.65 -15.77
N LYS A 4 -10.98 -19.12 -17.02
CA LYS A 4 -11.56 -18.32 -18.11
C LYS A 4 -13.06 -18.20 -17.97
N THR A 5 -13.71 -19.25 -17.43
CA THR A 5 -15.16 -19.32 -17.29
C THR A 5 -15.71 -18.27 -16.30
N PRO A 6 -15.20 -18.15 -15.06
CA PRO A 6 -15.66 -17.11 -14.13
C PRO A 6 -15.37 -15.69 -14.63
N LEU A 7 -14.21 -15.47 -15.27
CA LEU A 7 -13.89 -14.16 -15.85
C LEU A 7 -14.81 -13.79 -17.00
N ALA A 8 -15.10 -14.73 -17.91
CA ALA A 8 -16.03 -14.50 -19.01
C ALA A 8 -17.44 -14.23 -18.51
N PHE A 9 -17.88 -14.90 -17.42
CA PHE A 9 -19.13 -14.58 -16.74
C PHE A 9 -19.12 -13.16 -16.15
N ALA A 10 -18.04 -12.75 -15.49
CA ALA A 10 -17.92 -11.40 -14.96
C ALA A 10 -17.99 -10.33 -16.07
N GLN A 11 -17.30 -10.56 -17.20
CA GLN A 11 -17.35 -9.68 -18.37
C GLN A 11 -18.74 -9.63 -19.01
N TYR A 12 -19.40 -10.78 -19.12
CA TYR A 12 -20.76 -10.86 -19.66
C TYR A 12 -21.77 -10.11 -18.78
N THR A 13 -21.72 -10.34 -17.47
CA THR A 13 -22.57 -9.62 -16.50
C THR A 13 -22.31 -8.12 -16.53
N GLU A 14 -21.06 -7.70 -16.75
CA GLU A 14 -20.73 -6.29 -16.92
C GLU A 14 -21.31 -5.69 -18.20
N SER A 15 -21.19 -6.37 -19.34
CA SER A 15 -21.83 -5.91 -20.58
C SER A 15 -23.36 -5.84 -20.46
N LEU A 16 -23.97 -6.68 -19.62
CA LEU A 16 -25.41 -6.55 -19.29
C LEU A 16 -25.68 -5.29 -18.45
N ILE A 17 -24.81 -4.98 -17.49
CA ILE A 17 -24.90 -3.81 -16.62
C ILE A 17 -24.72 -2.50 -17.40
N GLU A 18 -23.75 -2.44 -18.34
CA GLU A 18 -23.52 -1.27 -19.18
C GLU A 18 -24.71 -0.96 -20.11
N ASN A 19 -25.48 -1.99 -20.47
CA ASN A 19 -26.67 -1.88 -21.31
C ASN A 19 -27.98 -1.71 -20.49
N CYS A 20 -27.92 -1.64 -19.15
CA CYS A 20 -29.12 -1.49 -18.32
C CYS A 20 -29.68 -0.05 -18.33
N THR A 21 -30.99 0.07 -18.49
CA THR A 21 -31.74 1.34 -18.38
C THR A 21 -31.99 1.75 -16.92
N GLU A 22 -32.31 3.03 -16.67
CA GLU A 22 -32.50 3.56 -15.30
C GLU A 22 -33.54 2.80 -14.46
N ALA A 23 -34.54 2.18 -15.10
CA ALA A 23 -35.58 1.37 -14.47
C ALA A 23 -35.07 0.02 -13.91
N GLN A 24 -33.87 -0.43 -14.31
CA GLN A 24 -33.29 -1.72 -13.92
C GLN A 24 -32.12 -1.58 -12.92
N LYS A 25 -31.90 -0.38 -12.36
CA LYS A 25 -30.76 -0.10 -11.46
C LYS A 25 -30.66 -1.05 -10.27
N ASP A 26 -31.78 -1.47 -9.68
CA ASP A 26 -31.75 -2.39 -8.52
C ASP A 26 -31.42 -3.84 -8.92
N LEU A 27 -31.75 -4.25 -10.15
CA LEU A 27 -31.33 -5.54 -10.71
C LEU A 27 -29.84 -5.51 -11.06
N CYS A 28 -29.41 -4.41 -11.66
CA CYS A 28 -28.00 -4.10 -11.97
C CYS A 28 -27.13 -4.12 -10.70
N ASP A 29 -27.60 -3.55 -9.59
CA ASP A 29 -26.90 -3.57 -8.30
C ASP A 29 -26.72 -5.00 -7.74
N LYS A 30 -27.68 -5.90 -7.98
CA LYS A 30 -27.57 -7.33 -7.62
C LYS A 30 -26.57 -8.05 -8.53
N GLU A 31 -26.49 -7.69 -9.80
CA GLU A 31 -25.51 -8.25 -10.73
C GLU A 31 -24.07 -7.83 -10.39
N LEU A 32 -23.86 -6.63 -9.82
CA LEU A 32 -22.53 -6.23 -9.32
C LEU A 32 -22.01 -7.16 -8.20
N TYR A 33 -22.89 -7.68 -7.35
CA TYR A 33 -22.52 -8.68 -6.34
C TYR A 33 -21.99 -9.96 -7.00
N ASN A 34 -22.64 -10.41 -8.08
CA ASN A 34 -22.22 -11.57 -8.84
C ASN A 34 -20.86 -11.33 -9.51
N VAL A 35 -20.63 -10.14 -10.08
CA VAL A 35 -19.33 -9.76 -10.67
C VAL A 35 -18.19 -9.88 -9.64
N ILE A 36 -18.36 -9.33 -8.43
CA ILE A 36 -17.37 -9.44 -7.34
C ILE A 36 -17.10 -10.90 -7.02
N ASN A 37 -18.16 -11.71 -6.90
CA ASN A 37 -18.03 -13.12 -6.57
C ASN A 37 -17.30 -13.91 -7.67
N TYR A 38 -17.64 -13.71 -8.95
CA TYR A 38 -17.00 -14.40 -10.07
C TYR A 38 -15.54 -13.99 -10.24
N CYS A 39 -15.22 -12.71 -10.07
CA CYS A 39 -13.82 -12.23 -10.04
C CYS A 39 -13.05 -12.89 -8.89
N GLY A 40 -13.63 -12.94 -7.68
CA GLY A 40 -13.02 -13.60 -6.52
C GLY A 40 -12.77 -15.10 -6.76
N ARG A 41 -13.73 -15.82 -7.34
CA ARG A 41 -13.55 -17.24 -7.71
C ARG A 41 -12.48 -17.43 -8.76
N SER A 42 -12.40 -16.56 -9.77
CA SER A 42 -11.34 -16.59 -10.80
C SER A 42 -9.95 -16.57 -10.15
N LEU A 43 -9.75 -15.70 -9.16
CA LEU A 43 -8.50 -15.56 -8.43
C LEU A 43 -8.12 -16.80 -7.61
N GLN A 44 -9.08 -17.65 -7.23
CA GLN A 44 -8.80 -18.91 -6.53
C GLN A 44 -8.22 -19.99 -7.45
N PHE A 45 -8.58 -19.97 -8.73
CA PHE A 45 -8.19 -21.02 -9.67
C PHE A 45 -6.86 -20.76 -10.37
N GLY A 46 -6.38 -19.51 -10.39
CA GLY A 46 -5.01 -19.19 -10.73
C GLY A 46 -4.70 -17.73 -11.03
N CYS A 47 -3.43 -17.46 -11.37
CA CYS A 47 -2.88 -16.10 -11.37
C CYS A 47 -2.90 -15.39 -12.73
N LYS A 48 -3.35 -16.06 -13.81
CA LYS A 48 -3.22 -15.56 -15.19
C LYS A 48 -3.94 -14.22 -15.43
N TYR A 49 -5.08 -14.04 -14.77
CA TYR A 49 -5.93 -12.85 -14.93
C TYR A 49 -5.97 -12.00 -13.65
N VAL A 50 -4.97 -12.10 -12.77
CA VAL A 50 -4.95 -11.36 -11.49
C VAL A 50 -4.97 -9.85 -11.72
N HIS A 51 -4.17 -9.35 -12.66
CA HIS A 51 -4.12 -7.91 -12.99
C HIS A 51 -5.41 -7.37 -13.61
N GLN A 52 -6.33 -8.23 -14.03
CA GLN A 52 -7.66 -7.83 -14.50
C GLN A 52 -8.74 -8.05 -13.43
N SER A 53 -8.78 -9.25 -12.84
CA SER A 53 -9.84 -9.67 -11.92
C SER A 53 -9.75 -8.98 -10.56
N MET A 54 -8.52 -8.78 -10.05
CA MET A 54 -8.30 -8.19 -8.73
C MET A 54 -8.66 -6.70 -8.69
N PRO A 55 -8.14 -5.84 -9.60
CA PRO A 55 -8.57 -4.45 -9.65
C PRO A 55 -10.05 -4.29 -9.89
N LYS A 56 -10.63 -5.15 -10.74
CA LYS A 56 -12.05 -5.08 -11.05
C LYS A 56 -12.91 -5.37 -9.83
N MET A 57 -12.60 -6.46 -9.12
CA MET A 57 -13.30 -6.83 -7.88
C MET A 57 -13.27 -5.68 -6.85
N LEU A 58 -12.10 -5.07 -6.63
CA LEU A 58 -11.94 -3.99 -5.66
C LEU A 58 -12.65 -2.71 -6.09
N THR A 59 -12.48 -2.30 -7.36
CA THR A 59 -13.07 -1.07 -7.90
C THR A 59 -14.59 -1.16 -7.89
N THR A 60 -15.17 -2.27 -8.35
CA THR A 60 -16.63 -2.48 -8.33
C THR A 60 -17.20 -2.41 -6.92
N TRP A 61 -16.54 -3.04 -5.94
CA TRP A 61 -16.97 -2.97 -4.53
C TRP A 61 -16.88 -1.57 -3.94
N MET A 62 -15.74 -0.89 -4.13
CA MET A 62 -15.51 0.45 -3.55
C MET A 62 -16.40 1.51 -4.21
N ASP A 63 -16.49 1.53 -5.55
CA ASP A 63 -17.30 2.53 -6.25
C ASP A 63 -18.80 2.36 -5.95
N PHE A 64 -19.28 1.11 -5.80
CA PHE A 64 -20.65 0.86 -5.36
C PHE A 64 -20.89 1.40 -3.95
N ALA A 65 -19.99 1.12 -3.01
CA ALA A 65 -20.10 1.62 -1.65
C ALA A 65 -20.03 3.16 -1.58
N GLU A 66 -19.21 3.80 -2.42
CA GLU A 66 -19.15 5.25 -2.55
C GLU A 66 -20.46 5.84 -3.10
N LYS A 67 -21.03 5.23 -4.15
CA LYS A 67 -22.32 5.61 -4.74
C LYS A 67 -23.45 5.54 -3.71
N VAL A 68 -23.49 4.47 -2.92
CA VAL A 68 -24.50 4.30 -1.85
C VAL A 68 -24.31 5.34 -0.74
N HIS A 69 -23.06 5.67 -0.37
CA HIS A 69 -22.77 6.65 0.66
C HIS A 69 -23.10 8.10 0.23
N ARG A 70 -22.84 8.46 -1.03
CA ARG A 70 -23.15 9.80 -1.55
C ARG A 70 -24.66 10.07 -1.71
N ASN A 71 -25.47 9.01 -1.79
CA ASN A 71 -26.92 9.14 -1.83
C ASN A 71 -27.45 9.57 -0.46
N ARG A 72 -28.19 10.70 -0.38
CA ARG A 72 -28.70 11.25 0.89
C ARG A 72 -29.68 10.31 1.60
N ASN A 73 -30.49 9.58 0.84
CA ASN A 73 -31.43 8.58 1.35
C ASN A 73 -31.22 7.24 0.63
N PRO A 74 -30.17 6.47 0.99
CA PRO A 74 -29.94 5.18 0.37
C PRO A 74 -31.03 4.19 0.82
N SER A 75 -31.55 3.40 -0.13
CA SER A 75 -32.45 2.29 0.21
C SER A 75 -31.77 1.34 1.20
N LYS A 76 -32.52 0.86 2.20
CA LYS A 76 -32.03 -0.12 3.18
C LYS A 76 -31.40 -1.34 2.50
N GLU A 77 -31.96 -1.75 1.35
CA GLU A 77 -31.46 -2.87 0.55
C GLU A 77 -30.06 -2.62 0.00
N ARG A 78 -29.76 -1.39 -0.47
CA ARG A 78 -28.44 -1.02 -1.00
C ARG A 78 -27.38 -0.96 0.11
N VAL A 79 -27.75 -0.45 1.28
CA VAL A 79 -26.85 -0.44 2.45
C VAL A 79 -26.52 -1.87 2.88
N GLU A 80 -27.52 -2.76 2.90
CA GLU A 80 -27.32 -4.16 3.22
C GLU A 80 -26.51 -4.89 2.13
N MET A 81 -26.67 -4.52 0.86
CA MET A 81 -25.86 -5.02 -0.24
C MET A 81 -24.38 -4.67 -0.07
N VAL A 82 -24.04 -3.45 0.34
CA VAL A 82 -22.65 -3.06 0.64
C VAL A 82 -22.05 -3.95 1.72
N LYS A 83 -22.80 -4.28 2.78
CA LYS A 83 -22.34 -5.21 3.82
C LYS A 83 -22.13 -6.61 3.25
N LYS A 84 -23.08 -7.12 2.45
CA LYS A 84 -22.96 -8.44 1.80
C LYS A 84 -21.73 -8.52 0.89
N MET A 85 -21.48 -7.49 0.08
CA MET A 85 -20.28 -7.40 -0.76
C MET A 85 -19.00 -7.37 0.10
N THR A 86 -19.01 -6.60 1.18
CA THR A 86 -17.87 -6.52 2.12
C THR A 86 -17.58 -7.88 2.78
N ASN A 87 -18.62 -8.64 3.14
CA ASN A 87 -18.48 -9.98 3.70
C ASN A 87 -17.88 -10.98 2.70
N ILE A 88 -18.21 -10.85 1.40
CA ILE A 88 -17.54 -11.64 0.36
C ILE A 88 -16.05 -11.31 0.29
N ILE A 89 -15.72 -10.02 0.28
CA ILE A 89 -14.33 -9.57 0.27
C ILE A 89 -13.59 -10.15 1.48
N ASP A 90 -14.20 -10.12 2.67
CA ASP A 90 -13.62 -10.73 3.88
C ASP A 90 -13.43 -12.24 3.76
N ALA A 91 -14.40 -12.95 3.19
CA ALA A 91 -14.26 -14.38 2.90
C ALA A 91 -13.07 -14.63 1.95
N TYR A 92 -12.88 -13.82 0.91
CA TYR A 92 -11.73 -13.94 0.02
C TYR A 92 -10.41 -13.51 0.67
N CYS A 93 -10.42 -12.63 1.68
CA CYS A 93 -9.22 -12.34 2.46
C CYS A 93 -8.69 -13.60 3.15
N THR A 94 -9.55 -14.51 3.58
CA THR A 94 -9.14 -15.79 4.20
C THR A 94 -8.80 -16.87 3.17
N ARG A 95 -9.50 -16.90 2.04
CA ARG A 95 -9.36 -17.94 1.00
C ARG A 95 -8.24 -17.69 -0.01
N LEU A 96 -7.86 -16.43 -0.25
CA LEU A 96 -6.82 -16.08 -1.22
C LEU A 96 -5.46 -15.91 -0.52
N PRO A 97 -4.37 -16.37 -1.15
CA PRO A 97 -3.02 -16.09 -0.70
C PRO A 97 -2.69 -14.59 -0.64
N THR A 98 -1.82 -14.19 0.28
CA THR A 98 -1.43 -12.78 0.52
C THR A 98 -0.75 -12.12 -0.68
N TYR A 99 0.01 -12.88 -1.48
CA TYR A 99 0.68 -12.34 -2.68
C TYR A 99 -0.31 -11.81 -3.74
N ILE A 100 -1.52 -12.38 -3.84
CA ILE A 100 -2.55 -11.88 -4.77
C ILE A 100 -2.99 -10.48 -4.34
N TRP A 101 -3.13 -10.25 -3.04
CA TRP A 101 -3.48 -8.96 -2.47
C TRP A 101 -2.36 -7.92 -2.62
N LEU A 102 -1.08 -8.36 -2.62
CA LEU A 102 0.06 -7.46 -2.89
C LEU A 102 0.02 -6.84 -4.29
N THR A 103 -0.52 -7.55 -5.31
CA THR A 103 -0.65 -6.99 -6.67
C THR A 103 -1.55 -5.76 -6.75
N ALA A 104 -2.49 -5.62 -5.81
CA ALA A 104 -3.44 -4.52 -5.76
C ALA A 104 -3.17 -3.58 -4.57
N LEU A 105 -1.99 -3.69 -3.94
CA LEU A 105 -1.65 -2.89 -2.77
C LEU A 105 -1.71 -1.38 -3.05
N SER A 106 -1.21 -0.93 -4.21
CA SER A 106 -1.28 0.48 -4.63
C SER A 106 -2.73 0.98 -4.74
N GLN A 107 -3.64 0.15 -5.25
CA GLN A 107 -5.06 0.48 -5.37
C GLN A 107 -5.75 0.56 -4.00
N LEU A 108 -5.42 -0.37 -3.10
CA LEU A 108 -5.90 -0.34 -1.71
C LEU A 108 -5.44 0.93 -1.00
N ILE A 109 -4.15 1.29 -1.15
CA ILE A 109 -3.54 2.49 -0.54
C ILE A 109 -4.19 3.77 -1.09
N SER A 110 -4.50 3.83 -2.38
CA SER A 110 -5.12 4.99 -3.01
C SER A 110 -6.52 5.31 -2.44
N ARG A 111 -7.28 4.27 -2.05
CA ARG A 111 -8.67 4.41 -1.58
C ARG A 111 -8.84 4.27 -0.06
N ILE A 112 -7.76 4.37 0.73
CA ILE A 112 -7.80 4.28 2.21
C ILE A 112 -8.75 5.27 2.89
N SER A 113 -8.96 6.45 2.29
CA SER A 113 -9.83 7.52 2.80
C SER A 113 -11.28 7.38 2.31
N HIS A 114 -11.73 6.16 2.03
CA HIS A 114 -13.06 5.88 1.51
C HIS A 114 -14.17 6.43 2.42
N PRO A 115 -15.26 7.02 1.94
CA PRO A 115 -16.24 7.68 2.81
C PRO A 115 -17.10 6.69 3.65
N SER A 116 -17.30 5.46 3.17
CA SER A 116 -17.98 4.40 3.92
C SER A 116 -17.09 3.77 4.99
N ARG A 117 -17.51 3.84 6.27
CA ARG A 117 -16.78 3.25 7.41
C ARG A 117 -16.59 1.73 7.31
N VAL A 118 -17.61 1.02 6.83
CA VAL A 118 -17.59 -0.45 6.65
C VAL A 118 -16.47 -0.85 5.68
N VAL A 119 -16.32 -0.09 4.58
CA VAL A 119 -15.25 -0.30 3.61
C VAL A 119 -13.89 0.05 4.19
N GLN A 120 -13.77 1.18 4.89
CA GLN A 120 -12.51 1.55 5.55
C GLN A 120 -12.02 0.50 6.55
N GLU A 121 -12.93 -0.07 7.37
CA GLU A 121 -12.60 -1.13 8.32
C GLU A 121 -12.08 -2.38 7.60
N GLN A 122 -12.74 -2.79 6.52
CA GLN A 122 -12.30 -3.93 5.72
C GLN A 122 -10.94 -3.66 5.04
N LEU A 123 -10.72 -2.46 4.50
CA LEU A 123 -9.44 -2.06 3.91
C LEU A 123 -8.30 -2.12 4.94
N ILE A 124 -8.53 -1.62 6.16
CA ILE A 124 -7.53 -1.70 7.23
C ILE A 124 -7.24 -3.15 7.60
N LYS A 125 -8.27 -4.00 7.72
CA LYS A 125 -8.11 -5.42 8.00
C LYS A 125 -7.24 -6.11 6.94
N ILE A 126 -7.48 -5.83 5.66
CA ILE A 126 -6.66 -6.33 4.55
C ILE A 126 -5.22 -5.85 4.69
N LEU A 127 -5.01 -4.54 4.86
CA LEU A 127 -3.67 -3.95 4.92
C LEU A 127 -2.88 -4.46 6.12
N VAL A 128 -3.51 -4.59 7.29
CA VAL A 128 -2.89 -5.19 8.49
C VAL A 128 -2.43 -6.61 8.20
N LYS A 129 -3.29 -7.43 7.57
CA LYS A 129 -2.92 -8.80 7.20
C LYS A 129 -1.71 -8.83 6.25
N LEU A 130 -1.62 -7.88 5.32
CA LEU A 130 -0.48 -7.78 4.40
C LEU A 130 0.80 -7.33 5.12
N ILE A 131 0.69 -6.38 6.06
CA ILE A 131 1.83 -5.93 6.87
C ILE A 131 2.36 -7.08 7.73
N ILE A 132 1.48 -7.92 8.30
CA ILE A 132 1.93 -9.09 9.09
C ILE A 132 2.68 -10.09 8.22
N ALA A 133 2.19 -10.34 7.00
CA ALA A 133 2.82 -11.31 6.09
C ALA A 133 4.11 -10.78 5.46
N HIS A 134 4.16 -9.50 5.09
CA HIS A 134 5.27 -8.88 4.36
C HIS A 134 5.54 -7.45 4.87
N PRO A 135 6.05 -7.30 6.12
CA PRO A 135 6.16 -6.00 6.79
C PRO A 135 7.04 -5.02 6.01
N GLN A 136 8.20 -5.48 5.56
CA GLN A 136 9.18 -4.65 4.84
C GLN A 136 8.59 -4.07 3.54
N TYR A 137 7.94 -4.90 2.73
CA TYR A 137 7.35 -4.49 1.46
C TYR A 137 6.22 -3.49 1.67
N CYS A 138 5.29 -3.82 2.58
CA CYS A 138 4.15 -2.94 2.87
C CYS A 138 4.58 -1.61 3.49
N LEU A 139 5.59 -1.59 4.37
CA LEU A 139 6.08 -0.36 4.97
C LEU A 139 6.66 0.59 3.93
N TRP A 140 7.43 0.09 2.97
CA TRP A 140 7.92 0.89 1.86
C TRP A 140 6.79 1.42 0.96
N MET A 141 5.86 0.55 0.54
CA MET A 141 4.74 0.95 -0.32
C MET A 141 3.80 1.95 0.38
N MET A 142 3.66 1.87 1.70
CA MET A 142 2.79 2.73 2.50
C MET A 142 3.53 3.88 3.20
N ALA A 143 4.82 4.08 2.92
CA ALA A 143 5.67 4.96 3.69
C ALA A 143 5.15 6.40 3.78
N CYS A 144 4.68 6.94 2.66
CA CYS A 144 4.08 8.27 2.58
C CYS A 144 2.80 8.39 3.42
N VAL A 145 1.98 7.35 3.45
CA VAL A 145 0.70 7.35 4.18
C VAL A 145 0.92 7.22 5.67
N LEU A 146 1.74 6.25 6.09
CA LEU A 146 1.97 5.92 7.50
C LEU A 146 2.75 7.00 8.25
N ASN A 147 3.57 7.79 7.53
CA ASN A 147 4.42 8.82 8.11
C ASN A 147 4.03 10.25 7.70
N SER A 148 2.88 10.46 7.06
CA SER A 148 2.42 11.79 6.68
C SER A 148 2.19 12.70 7.91
N GLU A 149 2.70 13.94 7.83
CA GLU A 149 2.59 14.95 8.90
C GLU A 149 1.19 15.52 9.10
N LYS A 150 0.19 15.12 8.29
CA LYS A 150 -1.20 15.55 8.48
C LYS A 150 -1.88 14.75 9.58
N SER A 151 -1.53 15.05 10.82
CA SER A 151 -2.56 15.28 11.82
C SER A 151 -2.19 16.53 12.61
N PRO A 152 -2.91 17.66 12.42
CA PRO A 152 -2.94 18.69 13.44
C PRO A 152 -3.66 18.09 14.65
N ALA A 153 -2.90 17.40 15.50
CA ALA A 153 -3.39 16.78 16.72
C ALA A 153 -2.35 16.88 17.83
N THR A 154 -1.71 18.05 17.94
CA THR A 154 -1.05 18.50 19.17
C THR A 154 -1.55 19.91 19.48
N ALA A 155 -2.83 19.99 19.83
CA ALA A 155 -3.39 21.09 20.60
C ALA A 155 -4.70 20.61 21.26
N ALA A 156 -4.74 20.74 22.58
CA ALA A 156 -5.90 20.66 23.46
C ALA A 156 -6.55 19.28 23.75
N THR A 157 -6.26 18.81 24.97
CA THR A 157 -7.19 18.51 26.09
C THR A 157 -8.40 17.57 25.89
N THR A 158 -8.60 16.75 26.94
CA THR A 158 -9.86 16.15 27.45
C THR A 158 -10.52 14.99 26.68
N SER A 159 -10.69 13.90 27.44
CA SER A 159 -11.72 12.84 27.41
C SER A 159 -12.65 12.69 26.20
N ASP A 160 -12.72 11.43 25.74
CA ASP A 160 -13.73 10.79 24.91
C ASP A 160 -13.78 11.11 23.41
N SER A 161 -13.32 10.10 22.64
CA SER A 161 -13.81 9.77 21.30
C SER A 161 -13.46 10.72 20.14
N LYS A 162 -12.18 11.03 19.91
CA LYS A 162 -11.74 11.55 18.60
C LYS A 162 -11.55 10.41 17.58
N PRO A 163 -11.92 10.60 16.30
CA PRO A 163 -11.72 9.60 15.26
C PRO A 163 -10.23 9.33 15.10
N ILE A 164 -9.82 8.12 15.47
CA ILE A 164 -8.46 7.62 15.31
C ILE A 164 -8.11 7.77 13.82
N SER A 165 -7.11 8.59 13.50
CA SER A 165 -6.65 8.77 12.12
C SER A 165 -6.32 7.41 11.51
N PHE A 166 -6.50 7.25 10.19
CA PHE A 166 -6.20 5.97 9.51
C PHE A 166 -4.82 5.43 9.90
N LYS A 167 -3.81 6.31 9.97
CA LYS A 167 -2.45 5.97 10.41
C LYS A 167 -2.44 5.35 11.81
N ASP A 168 -3.18 5.93 12.74
CA ASP A 168 -3.23 5.52 14.15
C ASP A 168 -4.00 4.20 14.28
N ARG A 169 -5.01 3.98 13.43
CA ARG A 169 -5.76 2.71 13.37
C ARG A 169 -4.86 1.55 12.96
N ILE A 170 -3.89 1.78 12.06
CA ILE A 170 -2.88 0.79 11.69
C ILE A 170 -1.82 0.67 12.77
N TRP A 171 -1.19 1.77 13.19
CA TRP A 171 -0.10 1.77 14.17
C TRP A 171 -0.46 1.09 15.50
N TYR A 172 -1.67 1.30 15.99
CA TYR A 172 -2.13 0.74 17.26
C TYR A 172 -2.99 -0.52 17.09
N HIS A 173 -3.04 -1.10 15.88
CA HIS A 173 -3.84 -2.29 15.63
C HIS A 173 -3.38 -3.47 16.50
N LYS A 174 -4.34 -4.20 17.07
CA LYS A 174 -4.08 -5.32 17.99
C LYS A 174 -3.20 -6.41 17.40
N GLU A 175 -3.34 -6.68 16.10
CA GLU A 175 -2.60 -7.74 15.40
C GLU A 175 -1.16 -7.34 15.06
N LEU A 176 -0.82 -6.05 15.13
CA LEU A 176 0.53 -5.52 14.89
C LEU A 176 1.31 -5.29 16.21
N ARG A 177 0.89 -5.93 17.31
CA ARG A 177 1.55 -5.80 18.62
C ARG A 177 2.77 -6.70 18.81
N SER A 178 3.09 -7.55 17.83
CA SER A 178 4.31 -8.36 17.87
C SER A 178 5.54 -7.46 18.02
N PRO A 179 6.46 -7.77 18.96
CA PRO A 179 7.63 -6.94 19.21
C PRO A 179 8.51 -6.77 17.97
N ASP A 180 8.65 -7.80 17.13
CA ASP A 180 9.48 -7.76 15.92
C ASP A 180 8.90 -6.82 14.85
N ILE A 181 7.58 -6.88 14.64
CA ILE A 181 6.88 -6.02 13.69
C ILE A 181 6.95 -4.58 14.19
N ARG A 182 6.70 -4.33 15.48
CA ARG A 182 6.78 -2.99 16.06
C ARG A 182 8.17 -2.39 15.93
N LYS A 183 9.21 -3.15 16.28
CA LYS A 183 10.59 -2.73 16.10
C LYS A 183 10.88 -2.36 14.65
N THR A 184 10.43 -3.19 13.70
CA THR A 184 10.58 -2.91 12.26
C THR A 184 9.87 -1.62 11.84
N MET A 185 8.64 -1.41 12.31
CA MET A 185 7.85 -0.22 12.01
C MET A 185 8.47 1.06 12.60
N GLU A 186 8.97 0.99 13.84
CA GLU A 186 9.63 2.10 14.54
C GLU A 186 10.94 2.48 13.87
N SER A 187 11.78 1.49 13.57
CA SER A 187 13.02 1.69 12.80
C SER A 187 12.74 2.32 11.43
N PHE A 188 11.72 1.80 10.72
CA PHE A 188 11.32 2.32 9.43
C PHE A 188 10.83 3.76 9.51
N ARG A 189 10.02 4.09 10.52
CA ARG A 189 9.58 5.46 10.77
C ARG A 189 10.77 6.39 11.05
N GLY A 190 11.73 5.95 11.86
CA GLY A 190 12.95 6.69 12.14
C GLY A 190 13.74 6.97 10.86
N LEU A 191 13.97 5.94 10.03
CA LEU A 191 14.62 6.08 8.73
C LEU A 191 13.89 7.09 7.84
N TRP A 192 12.57 6.91 7.70
CA TRP A 192 11.74 7.72 6.82
C TRP A 192 11.73 9.19 7.22
N GLN A 193 11.62 9.50 8.51
CA GLN A 193 11.69 10.87 9.01
C GLN A 193 13.04 11.53 8.70
N LYS A 194 14.14 10.79 8.87
CA LYS A 194 15.48 11.31 8.54
C LYS A 194 15.64 11.51 7.02
N LEU A 195 15.13 10.60 6.19
CA LEU A 195 15.11 10.77 4.73
C LEU A 195 14.27 11.99 4.30
N ILE A 196 13.10 12.22 4.91
CA ILE A 196 12.31 13.44 4.66
C ILE A 196 13.13 14.68 5.03
N SER A 197 13.69 14.73 6.24
CA SER A 197 14.49 15.88 6.70
C SER A 197 15.68 16.15 5.77
N PHE A 198 16.32 15.07 5.27
CA PHE A 198 17.39 15.14 4.29
C PHE A 198 16.91 15.73 2.97
N THR A 199 15.75 15.30 2.46
CA THR A 199 15.18 15.85 1.22
C THR A 199 14.76 17.31 1.37
N ALA A 200 14.24 17.70 2.54
CA ALA A 200 13.74 19.05 2.83
C ALA A 200 14.85 20.09 3.07
N TYR A 201 16.09 19.65 3.36
CA TYR A 201 17.22 20.54 3.58
C TYR A 201 17.47 21.45 2.38
N LYS A 202 17.45 22.78 2.60
CA LYS A 202 17.65 23.78 1.55
C LYS A 202 19.13 23.90 1.23
N ILE A 203 19.46 23.81 -0.07
CA ILE A 203 20.85 23.91 -0.55
C ILE A 203 21.10 25.32 -1.09
N GLU A 204 22.16 25.94 -0.60
CA GLU A 204 22.68 27.21 -1.10
C GLU A 204 23.07 27.12 -2.60
N SER A 205 22.99 28.23 -3.31
CA SER A 205 23.26 28.26 -4.75
C SER A 205 24.75 28.06 -5.04
N GLY A 206 25.08 27.17 -5.97
CA GLY A 206 26.47 26.90 -6.40
C GLY A 206 27.12 25.65 -5.79
N VAL A 207 26.48 24.99 -4.82
CA VAL A 207 27.04 23.78 -4.19
C VAL A 207 26.66 22.52 -5.00
N SER A 208 27.68 21.84 -5.54
CA SER A 208 27.51 20.59 -6.31
C SER A 208 27.79 19.33 -5.49
N LYS A 209 28.60 19.42 -4.43
CA LYS A 209 28.93 18.31 -3.53
C LYS A 209 28.70 18.72 -2.08
N LEU A 210 28.00 17.87 -1.33
CA LEU A 210 27.72 18.02 0.10
C LEU A 210 28.06 16.71 0.81
N LYS A 211 28.22 16.79 2.13
CA LYS A 211 28.31 15.60 2.97
C LYS A 211 26.97 15.28 3.61
N VAL A 212 26.65 13.99 3.77
CA VAL A 212 25.49 13.54 4.53
C VAL A 212 25.53 14.10 5.95
N SER A 213 26.71 14.13 6.59
CA SER A 213 26.91 14.69 7.92
C SER A 213 26.65 16.20 8.01
N THR A 214 26.72 16.94 6.91
CA THR A 214 26.33 18.37 6.87
C THR A 214 24.81 18.53 6.80
N ILE A 215 24.13 17.63 6.07
CA ILE A 215 22.69 17.70 5.81
C ILE A 215 21.89 17.09 6.98
N CYS A 216 22.31 15.91 7.46
CA CYS A 216 21.67 15.15 8.53
C CYS A 216 22.69 14.27 9.25
N LYS A 217 23.24 14.76 10.37
CA LYS A 217 24.20 14.01 11.21
C LYS A 217 23.62 12.71 11.78
N ASP A 218 22.31 12.71 12.03
CA ASP A 218 21.64 11.59 12.69
C ASP A 218 21.42 10.40 11.76
N LEU A 219 21.37 10.59 10.44
CA LEU A 219 21.07 9.51 9.50
C LEU A 219 22.18 8.43 9.49
N PRO A 220 23.48 8.77 9.35
CA PRO A 220 24.55 7.78 9.49
C PRO A 220 24.65 7.16 10.88
N VAL A 221 24.26 7.89 11.94
CA VAL A 221 24.26 7.37 13.32
C VAL A 221 23.15 6.35 13.49
N LEU A 222 21.95 6.66 12.99
CA LEU A 222 20.79 5.77 13.01
C LEU A 222 21.09 4.46 12.29
N LEU A 223 21.63 4.51 11.06
CA LEU A 223 21.96 3.31 10.28
C LEU A 223 23.02 2.42 10.93
N ARG A 224 23.89 2.99 11.76
CA ARG A 224 24.92 2.24 12.52
C ARG A 224 24.42 1.73 13.87
N SER A 225 23.25 2.19 14.33
CA SER A 225 22.72 1.77 15.63
C SER A 225 22.32 0.29 15.58
N PRO A 226 22.71 -0.53 16.58
CA PRO A 226 22.28 -1.93 16.67
C PRO A 226 20.76 -2.08 16.85
N GLU A 227 20.08 -1.01 17.25
CA GLU A 227 18.63 -0.99 17.45
C GLU A 227 17.86 -0.85 16.12
N PHE A 228 18.50 -0.35 15.06
CA PHE A 228 17.87 0.00 13.79
C PHE A 228 17.24 -1.21 13.06
N GLY A 229 17.63 -2.43 13.37
CA GLY A 229 17.05 -3.64 12.77
C GLY A 229 17.27 -3.72 11.25
N PRO A 230 17.03 -4.89 10.64
CA PRO A 230 17.23 -5.04 9.20
C PRO A 230 16.09 -4.39 8.44
N ILE A 231 16.30 -3.20 7.85
CA ILE A 231 15.37 -2.60 6.89
C ILE A 231 15.81 -2.97 5.48
N MET A 232 14.89 -3.51 4.69
CA MET A 232 15.15 -3.91 3.32
C MET A 232 15.47 -2.73 2.40
N MET A 233 16.42 -2.93 1.50
CA MET A 233 16.78 -1.96 0.46
C MET A 233 15.64 -1.84 -0.56
N PRO A 234 15.14 -0.63 -0.88
CA PRO A 234 14.03 -0.42 -1.81
C PRO A 234 14.51 -0.51 -3.27
N THR A 235 14.98 -1.67 -3.71
CA THR A 235 15.41 -1.89 -5.10
C THR A 235 14.23 -2.26 -6.00
N THR A 236 14.35 -2.07 -7.32
CA THR A 236 13.32 -2.52 -8.27
C THR A 236 13.07 -4.03 -8.15
N GLN A 237 14.11 -4.82 -7.88
CA GLN A 237 14.00 -6.26 -7.65
C GLN A 237 13.24 -6.60 -6.37
N PHE A 238 13.37 -5.79 -5.31
CA PHE A 238 12.59 -5.94 -4.09
C PHE A 238 11.09 -5.75 -4.32
N PHE A 239 10.71 -4.84 -5.23
CA PHE A 239 9.31 -4.61 -5.58
C PHE A 239 8.76 -5.53 -6.68
N ASN A 240 9.62 -6.32 -7.34
CA ASN A 240 9.19 -7.25 -8.37
C ASN A 240 8.47 -8.46 -7.74
N LEU A 241 7.14 -8.37 -7.68
CA LEU A 241 6.29 -9.47 -7.27
C LEU A 241 6.22 -10.53 -8.38
N SER A 242 6.92 -11.64 -8.21
CA SER A 242 6.87 -12.76 -9.14
C SER A 242 5.65 -13.64 -8.84
N LEU A 243 4.66 -13.65 -9.75
CA LEU A 243 3.49 -14.50 -9.62
C LEU A 243 3.81 -15.95 -10.04
N PRO A 244 3.33 -16.97 -9.31
CA PRO A 244 3.56 -18.36 -9.67
C PRO A 244 2.88 -18.69 -10.99
N THR A 245 3.66 -19.13 -11.98
CA THR A 245 3.16 -19.52 -13.29
C THR A 245 2.86 -21.02 -13.28
N LYS A 246 1.63 -21.40 -12.86
CA LYS A 246 0.91 -22.71 -12.94
C LYS A 246 1.64 -24.06 -12.70
N ASN A 247 2.97 -24.13 -12.68
CA ASN A 247 3.78 -25.34 -12.57
C ASN A 247 4.79 -25.27 -11.40
N SER A 248 4.83 -24.18 -10.64
CA SER A 248 5.65 -24.07 -9.42
C SER A 248 4.75 -24.05 -8.19
N THR A 249 4.75 -25.14 -7.43
CA THR A 249 4.07 -25.30 -6.14
C THR A 249 4.74 -24.53 -4.99
N GLN A 250 5.65 -23.61 -5.30
CA GLN A 250 6.25 -22.71 -4.32
C GLN A 250 6.09 -21.28 -4.81
N ALA A 251 5.07 -20.59 -4.28
CA ALA A 251 4.95 -19.13 -4.31
C ALA A 251 5.88 -18.51 -3.24
N ASN A 252 7.14 -18.93 -3.26
CA ASN A 252 8.26 -18.35 -2.55
C ASN A 252 9.14 -17.84 -3.70
N ASN A 253 9.37 -16.56 -3.94
CA ASN A 253 9.73 -15.52 -2.99
C ASN A 253 9.46 -14.17 -3.68
N LEU A 254 8.95 -13.18 -2.94
CA LEU A 254 9.43 -11.81 -3.15
C LEU A 254 10.95 -11.95 -3.12
N SER A 255 11.60 -11.69 -4.25
CA SER A 255 13.02 -11.95 -4.58
C SER A 255 13.90 -12.19 -3.34
N ASN A 256 14.53 -13.38 -3.26
CA ASN A 256 15.43 -13.82 -2.17
C ASN A 256 16.64 -12.91 -1.88
N ASP A 257 16.74 -11.75 -2.51
CA ASP A 257 17.74 -10.74 -2.19
C ASP A 257 17.25 -9.94 -0.97
N ASN A 258 17.38 -10.58 0.20
CA ASN A 258 17.21 -9.98 1.52
C ASN A 258 18.34 -8.99 1.84
N ILE A 259 18.53 -8.00 0.97
CA ILE A 259 19.55 -6.97 1.08
C ILE A 259 19.01 -5.87 1.99
N SER A 260 19.59 -5.73 3.17
CA SER A 260 19.23 -4.68 4.11
C SER A 260 20.14 -3.46 3.95
N ILE A 261 19.62 -2.29 4.36
CA ILE A 261 20.39 -1.06 4.43
C ILE A 261 21.31 -1.14 5.66
N VAL A 262 22.62 -1.15 5.43
CA VAL A 262 23.65 -1.21 6.48
C VAL A 262 24.32 0.15 6.69
N GLY A 263 24.25 1.05 5.71
CA GLY A 263 24.87 2.35 5.83
C GLY A 263 24.61 3.28 4.66
N ILE A 264 25.21 4.46 4.74
CA ILE A 264 25.15 5.51 3.72
C ILE A 264 26.57 6.06 3.53
N GLU A 265 26.96 6.31 2.28
CA GLU A 265 28.23 6.98 1.96
C GLU A 265 28.14 8.48 2.30
N GLU A 266 29.25 9.10 2.72
CA GLU A 266 29.23 10.52 3.08
C GLU A 266 28.94 11.44 1.91
N ASP A 267 29.34 11.07 0.69
CA ASP A 267 29.27 11.96 -0.47
C ASP A 267 27.84 12.08 -1.04
N VAL A 268 27.33 13.30 -1.09
CA VAL A 268 26.05 13.67 -1.70
C VAL A 268 26.31 14.55 -2.90
N LEU A 269 25.82 14.14 -4.08
CA LEU A 269 25.88 14.96 -5.28
C LEU A 269 24.55 15.71 -5.46
N VAL A 270 24.63 17.03 -5.60
CA VAL A 270 23.47 17.87 -5.90
C VAL A 270 23.43 18.10 -7.40
N MET A 271 22.32 17.72 -8.04
CA MET A 271 22.17 17.90 -9.48
C MET A 271 21.86 19.37 -9.80
N ALA A 272 22.45 19.88 -10.89
CA ALA A 272 22.19 21.22 -11.40
C ALA A 272 20.81 21.28 -12.10
N SER A 273 19.75 21.41 -11.32
CA SER A 273 18.37 21.56 -11.78
C SER A 273 17.60 22.49 -10.83
N VAL A 274 16.47 23.03 -11.27
CA VAL A 274 15.59 23.91 -10.48
C VAL A 274 15.15 23.24 -9.16
N GLN A 275 14.87 21.94 -9.22
CA GLN A 275 14.48 21.15 -8.04
C GLN A 275 15.68 20.71 -7.18
N LYS A 276 16.92 20.93 -7.62
CA LYS A 276 18.18 20.53 -6.96
C LYS A 276 18.12 19.12 -6.30
N PRO A 277 17.77 18.06 -7.05
CA PRO A 277 17.62 16.73 -6.46
C PRO A 277 18.98 16.18 -6.00
N LYS A 278 18.96 15.40 -4.91
CA LYS A 278 20.15 14.93 -4.19
C LYS A 278 20.40 13.47 -4.49
N ARG A 279 21.56 13.14 -5.05
CA ARG A 279 22.00 11.76 -5.25
C ARG A 279 22.70 11.25 -3.99
N ILE A 280 22.17 10.18 -3.42
CA ILE A 280 22.77 9.49 -2.26
C ILE A 280 23.18 8.07 -2.66
N THR A 281 24.14 7.51 -1.91
CA THR A 281 24.57 6.13 -2.08
C THR A 281 24.37 5.37 -0.78
N LEU A 282 23.45 4.42 -0.77
CA LEU A 282 23.22 3.49 0.34
C LEU A 282 24.09 2.24 0.17
N ARG A 283 24.51 1.64 1.28
CA ARG A 283 25.27 0.39 1.32
C ARG A 283 24.36 -0.75 1.75
N GLY A 284 24.33 -1.80 0.93
CA GLY A 284 23.60 -3.04 1.22
C GLY A 284 24.38 -3.98 2.13
N SER A 285 23.69 -4.93 2.74
CA SER A 285 24.29 -6.05 3.49
C SER A 285 25.11 -7.01 2.61
N ASP A 286 24.90 -6.96 1.31
CA ASP A 286 25.68 -7.64 0.27
C ASP A 286 27.02 -6.94 -0.06
N GLY A 287 27.32 -5.82 0.61
CA GLY A 287 28.51 -5.02 0.37
C GLY A 287 28.42 -4.15 -0.89
N ARG A 288 27.31 -4.18 -1.64
CA ARG A 288 27.12 -3.37 -2.85
C ARG A 288 26.64 -1.96 -2.51
N ARG A 289 26.82 -1.06 -3.48
CA ARG A 289 26.42 0.34 -3.42
C ARG A 289 25.18 0.57 -4.27
N TYR A 290 24.17 1.19 -3.68
CA TYR A 290 22.88 1.46 -4.28
C TYR A 290 22.65 2.96 -4.36
N ILE A 291 22.46 3.47 -5.57
CA ILE A 291 22.32 4.90 -5.82
C ILE A 291 20.84 5.27 -5.85
N PHE A 292 20.45 6.26 -5.05
CA PHE A 292 19.09 6.77 -4.99
C PHE A 292 19.04 8.27 -5.26
N MET A 293 17.91 8.71 -5.79
CA MET A 293 17.61 10.12 -6.03
C MET A 293 16.57 10.61 -5.04
N CYS A 294 16.95 11.59 -4.23
CA CYS A 294 16.07 12.27 -3.30
C CYS A 294 15.60 13.58 -3.92
N LYS A 295 14.36 13.62 -4.36
CA LYS A 295 13.74 14.82 -4.93
C LYS A 295 12.89 15.53 -3.88
N PRO A 296 13.08 16.83 -3.63
CA PRO A 296 12.23 17.60 -2.73
C PRO A 296 10.85 17.83 -3.35
N ALA A 297 9.79 17.65 -2.56
CA ALA A 297 8.39 17.96 -2.91
C ALA A 297 7.85 17.27 -4.18
N ASP A 298 8.42 16.11 -4.57
CA ASP A 298 7.89 15.33 -5.70
C ASP A 298 6.78 14.38 -5.23
N ASP A 299 5.64 14.40 -5.93
CA ASP A 299 4.52 13.50 -5.64
C ASP A 299 4.74 12.17 -6.36
N LEU A 300 5.53 11.30 -5.74
CA LEU A 300 5.88 9.97 -6.25
C LEU A 300 4.66 9.06 -6.53
N ARG A 301 3.43 9.44 -6.12
CA ARG A 301 2.20 8.69 -6.41
C ARG A 301 1.89 8.59 -7.91
N ARG A 302 2.53 9.40 -8.75
CA ARG A 302 2.40 9.34 -10.21
C ARG A 302 3.40 8.38 -10.89
N ASP A 303 4.40 7.92 -10.16
CA ASP A 303 5.52 7.12 -10.70
C ASP A 303 5.37 5.59 -10.43
N PHE A 304 4.25 5.16 -9.83
CA PHE A 304 3.91 3.75 -9.56
C PHE A 304 2.97 3.15 -10.60
#